data_AF-A0A2N1VIE1-F1
#
_entry.id   AF-A0A2N1VIE1-F1
#
_cell.length_a   1.000
_cell.length_b   1.000
_cell.length_c   1.000
_cell.angle_alpha   90.00
_cell.angle_beta   90.00
_cell.angle_gamma   90.00
#
_symmetry.space_group_name_H-M   'P 1'
#
loop_
_entity.id
_entity.type
_entity.pdbx_description
1 polymer ?
#
loop_
_entity_poly.entity_id
_entity_poly.type
_entity_poly.pdbx_seq_one_letter_code
_entity_poly.pdbx_strand_id
1 'polypeptide(L)'
;MENPKINETDNPIAELINDDVYSLLVSRGLIDEKSVRDYLIRKKFKDLRSKKISASNAIETLREEYPYLQFDTIRKIVYQPRN
;
A
#
# COMPACT_ATOMS: atom_id res chain seq x y z
N MET A 1 -26.48 -24.76 -4.94
CA MET A 1 -25.78 -23.87 -5.87
C MET A 1 -24.66 -23.22 -5.09
N GLU A 2 -23.45 -23.74 -5.20
CA GLU A 2 -22.28 -23.11 -4.59
C GLU A 2 -21.94 -21.89 -5.42
N ASN A 3 -22.10 -20.71 -4.82
CA ASN A 3 -21.65 -19.47 -5.42
C ASN A 3 -20.11 -19.49 -5.38
N PRO A 4 -19.39 -19.33 -6.50
CA PRO A 4 -17.94 -19.25 -6.41
C PRO A 4 -17.61 -17.99 -5.63
N LYS A 5 -17.10 -18.16 -4.39
CA LYS A 5 -16.42 -17.08 -3.69
C LYS A 5 -15.28 -16.66 -4.61
N ILE A 6 -15.43 -15.49 -5.22
CA ILE A 6 -14.34 -14.79 -5.87
C ILE A 6 -13.32 -14.56 -4.75
N ASN A 7 -12.32 -15.42 -4.66
CA ASN A 7 -11.17 -15.17 -3.81
C ASN A 7 -10.32 -14.12 -4.54
N GLU A 8 -10.81 -12.88 -4.55
CA GLU A 8 -9.92 -11.72 -4.58
C GLU A 8 -9.13 -11.82 -3.29
N THR A 9 -7.91 -12.33 -3.36
CA THR A 9 -7.07 -12.42 -2.18
C THR A 9 -6.64 -11.01 -1.83
N ASP A 10 -7.35 -10.44 -0.87
CA ASP A 10 -7.24 -9.09 -0.28
C ASP A 10 -5.90 -8.86 0.47
N ASN A 11 -4.83 -9.54 0.06
CA ASN A 11 -3.50 -9.43 0.63
C ASN A 11 -2.67 -8.38 -0.13
N PRO A 12 -2.63 -7.12 0.36
CA PRO A 12 -1.84 -6.05 -0.26
C PRO A 12 -0.34 -6.34 -0.32
N ILE A 13 0.17 -7.29 0.46
CA ILE A 13 1.58 -7.63 0.59
C ILE A 13 1.88 -9.08 0.20
N ALA A 14 1.14 -9.61 -0.79
CA ALA A 14 1.30 -10.96 -1.31
C ALA A 14 2.72 -11.31 -1.81
N GLU A 15 3.52 -10.30 -2.14
CA GLU A 15 4.93 -10.48 -2.49
C GLU A 15 5.85 -10.79 -1.30
N LEU A 16 5.40 -10.51 -0.07
CA LEU A 16 6.14 -10.74 1.17
C LEU A 16 5.69 -12.01 1.89
N ILE A 17 4.39 -12.26 1.92
CA ILE A 17 3.77 -13.39 2.62
C ILE A 17 2.54 -13.88 1.84
N ASN A 18 2.25 -15.17 1.93
CA ASN A 18 1.05 -15.74 1.31
C ASN A 18 -0.24 -15.29 2.03
N ASP A 19 -1.38 -15.56 1.39
CA ASP A 19 -2.69 -15.06 1.82
C ASP A 19 -3.16 -15.69 3.14
N ASP A 20 -2.82 -16.96 3.38
CA ASP A 20 -3.14 -17.66 4.62
C ASP A 20 -2.40 -17.04 5.81
N VAL A 21 -1.12 -16.72 5.64
CA VAL A 21 -0.30 -16.05 6.67
C VAL A 21 -0.78 -14.63 6.89
N TYR A 22 -1.07 -13.86 5.82
CA TYR A 22 -1.62 -12.52 5.96
C TYR A 22 -2.94 -12.54 6.75
N SER A 23 -3.88 -13.40 6.36
CA SER A 23 -5.17 -13.55 7.02
C SER A 23 -5.02 -13.95 8.49
N LEU A 24 -4.11 -14.88 8.79
CA LEU A 24 -3.81 -15.26 10.16
C LEU A 24 -3.28 -14.08 10.99
N LEU A 25 -2.29 -13.33 10.48
CA LEU A 25 -1.70 -12.20 11.20
C LEU A 25 -2.72 -11.07 11.42
N VAL A 26 -3.55 -10.77 10.42
CA VAL A 26 -4.68 -9.80 10.54
C VAL A 26 -5.65 -10.26 11.63
N SER A 27 -6.06 -11.54 11.63
CA SER A 27 -7.00 -12.08 12.63
C SER A 27 -6.48 -11.99 14.08
N ARG A 28 -5.17 -11.86 14.26
CA ARG A 28 -4.51 -11.74 15.57
C ARG A 28 -4.13 -10.30 15.92
N GLY A 29 -4.49 -9.33 15.09
CA GLY A 29 -4.14 -7.92 15.28
C GLY A 29 -2.63 -7.66 15.17
N LEU A 30 -1.89 -8.50 14.45
CA LEU A 30 -0.44 -8.39 14.26
C LEU A 30 -0.05 -7.58 13.02
N ILE A 31 -1.03 -7.17 12.20
CA ILE A 31 -0.83 -6.31 11.03
C ILE A 31 -1.38 -4.92 11.34
N ASP A 32 -0.52 -3.91 11.23
CA ASP A 32 -0.92 -2.50 11.27
C ASP A 32 -1.27 -2.02 9.85
N GLU A 33 -2.55 -1.77 9.60
CA GLU A 33 -3.07 -1.30 8.30
C GLU A 33 -2.36 -0.02 7.82
N LYS A 34 -2.00 0.87 8.75
CA LYS A 34 -1.30 2.10 8.43
C LYS A 34 0.10 1.81 7.88
N SER A 35 0.84 0.91 8.51
CA SER A 35 2.17 0.50 8.04
C SER A 35 2.11 -0.22 6.68
N VAL A 36 1.08 -1.04 6.47
CA VAL A 36 0.81 -1.68 5.16
C VAL A 36 0.54 -0.63 4.09
N ARG A 37 -0.35 0.34 4.35
CA ARG A 37 -0.61 1.45 3.42
C ARG A 37 0.65 2.24 3.11
N ASP A 38 1.41 2.62 4.13
CA ASP A 38 2.63 3.40 3.94
C ASP A 38 3.68 2.63 3.12
N TYR A 39 3.72 1.29 3.25
CA TYR A 39 4.52 0.42 2.38
C TYR A 39 4.06 0.47 0.92
N LEU A 40 2.76 0.32 0.66
CA LEU A 40 2.20 0.40 -0.69
C LEU A 40 2.47 1.74 -1.36
N ILE A 41 2.29 2.84 -0.63
CA ILE A 41 2.58 4.20 -1.11
C ILE A 41 4.06 4.32 -1.50
N ARG A 42 4.98 3.81 -0.66
CA ARG A 42 6.42 3.81 -0.97
C ARG A 42 6.75 2.97 -2.21
N LYS A 43 6.16 1.78 -2.33
CA LYS A 43 6.36 0.89 -3.48
C LYS A 43 5.92 1.58 -4.77
N LYS A 44 4.67 2.08 -4.80
CA LYS A 44 4.13 2.76 -5.97
C LYS A 44 4.87 4.04 -6.32
N PHE A 45 5.30 4.81 -5.32
CA PHE A 45 6.17 5.98 -5.55
C PHE A 45 7.46 5.59 -6.28
N LYS A 46 8.15 4.52 -5.85
CA LYS A 46 9.36 4.01 -6.51
C LYS A 46 9.07 3.62 -7.97
N ASP A 47 7.94 2.97 -8.23
CA ASP A 47 7.52 2.57 -9.58
C ASP A 47 7.22 3.77 -10.48
N LEU A 48 6.59 4.84 -9.95
CA LEU A 48 6.36 6.07 -10.70
C LEU A 48 7.68 6.78 -11.02
N ARG A 49 8.63 6.77 -10.07
CA ARG A 49 9.96 7.36 -10.25
C ARG A 49 10.81 6.59 -11.27
N SER A 50 10.70 5.26 -11.33
CA SER A 50 11.40 4.45 -12.34
C SER A 50 10.89 4.73 -13.76
N LYS A 51 9.61 5.11 -13.88
CA LYS A 51 8.98 5.59 -15.13
C LYS A 51 9.29 7.06 -15.45
N LYS A 52 10.26 7.68 -14.77
CA LYS A 52 10.69 9.09 -14.95
C LYS A 52 9.61 10.14 -14.66
N ILE A 53 8.54 9.79 -13.94
CA ILE A 53 7.54 10.77 -13.49
C ILE A 53 8.16 11.67 -12.43
N SER A 54 7.96 12.98 -12.50
CA SER A 54 8.49 13.94 -11.53
C SER A 54 8.01 13.62 -10.10
N ALA A 55 8.79 13.97 -9.08
CA ALA A 55 8.40 13.67 -7.70
C ALA A 55 7.07 14.33 -7.31
N SER A 56 6.85 15.58 -7.73
CA SER A 56 5.60 16.30 -7.49
C SER A 56 4.41 15.60 -8.15
N ASN A 57 4.53 15.19 -9.41
CA ASN A 57 3.45 14.50 -10.12
C ASN A 57 3.20 13.11 -9.54
N ALA A 58 4.25 12.38 -9.14
CA ALA A 58 4.11 11.08 -8.50
C ALA A 58 3.37 11.18 -7.15
N ILE A 59 3.66 12.22 -6.35
CA ILE A 59 2.93 12.49 -5.10
C ILE A 59 1.47 12.86 -5.39
N GLU A 60 1.21 13.64 -6.43
CA GLU A 60 -0.16 14.01 -6.82
C GLU A 60 -0.97 12.78 -7.28
N THR A 61 -0.39 11.91 -8.11
CA THR A 61 -1.01 10.62 -8.50
C THR A 61 -1.33 9.76 -7.27
N LEU A 62 -0.41 9.67 -6.30
CA LEU A 62 -0.68 8.96 -5.04
C LEU A 62 -1.80 9.63 -4.24
N ARG A 63 -1.93 10.97 -4.30
CA ARG A 63 -3.00 11.69 -3.63
C ARG A 63 -4.37 11.43 -4.25
N GLU A 64 -4.44 11.22 -5.56
CA GLU A 64 -5.67 10.82 -6.24
C GLU A 64 -6.17 9.45 -5.74
N GLU A 65 -5.24 8.53 -5.43
CA GLU A 65 -5.56 7.19 -4.91
C GLU A 65 -5.84 7.17 -3.40
N TYR A 66 -5.22 8.09 -2.67
CA TYR A 66 -5.39 8.26 -1.23
C TYR A 66 -5.90 9.69 -0.93
N PRO A 67 -7.13 10.05 -1.34
CA PRO A 67 -7.63 11.43 -1.29
C PRO A 67 -7.79 11.98 0.13
N TYR A 68 -7.82 11.09 1.13
CA TYR A 68 -7.84 11.44 2.55
C TYR A 68 -6.45 11.84 3.09
N LEU A 69 -5.37 11.59 2.34
CA LEU A 69 -4.02 12.01 2.71
C LEU A 69 -3.68 13.36 2.07
N GLN A 70 -3.11 14.26 2.86
CA GLN A 70 -2.58 15.52 2.36
C GLN A 70 -1.28 15.28 1.56
N PHE A 71 -0.98 16.15 0.60
CA PHE A 71 0.26 16.09 -0.20
C PHE A 71 1.49 15.97 0.70
N ASP A 72 1.56 16.79 1.76
CA ASP A 72 2.71 16.79 2.68
C ASP A 72 2.81 15.50 3.52
N THR A 73 1.67 14.84 3.77
CA THR A 73 1.63 13.53 4.43
C THR A 73 2.21 12.45 3.53
N ILE A 74 1.82 12.41 2.25
CA ILE A 74 2.38 11.47 1.27
C ILE A 74 3.88 11.73 1.09
N ARG A 75 4.30 13.00 0.99
CA ARG A 75 5.72 13.39 0.94
C ARG A 75 6.49 12.82 2.13
N LYS A 76 5.98 12.95 3.36
CA LYS A 76 6.61 12.37 4.55
C LYS A 76 6.70 10.85 4.48
N ILE A 77 5.63 10.16 4.05
CA ILE A 77 5.62 8.70 3.90
C ILE A 77 6.73 8.22 2.95
N VAL A 78 6.92 8.91 1.81
CA VAL A 78 7.87 8.46 0.77
C VAL A 78 9.32 8.86 1.04
N TYR A 79 9.57 9.95 1.77
CA TYR A 79 10.92 10.44 2.06
C TYR A 79 11.41 10.17 3.48
N GLN A 80 10.52 9.90 4.44
CA GLN A 80 10.84 9.69 5.85
C GLN A 80 10.24 8.36 6.33
N PRO A 81 10.73 7.21 5.84
CA PRO A 81 10.29 5.92 6.34
C PRO A 81 10.57 5.84 7.86
N ARG A 82 9.56 5.43 8.63
CA ARG A 82 9.76 5.10 10.05
C ARG A 82 10.58 3.81 10.12
N ASN A 83 11.74 3.88 10.77
CA ASN A 83 12.47 2.72 11.27
C ASN A 83 11.92 2.31 12.63
#